data_AF-A0A0J1BX20-F1
#
_entry.id   AF-A0A0J1BX20-F1
#
_cell.length_a   1.000
_cell.length_b   1.000
_cell.length_c   1.000
_cell.angle_alpha   90.00
_cell.angle_beta   90.00
_cell.angle_gamma   90.00
#
_symmetry.space_group_name_H-M   'P 1'
#
loop_
_entity.id
_entity.type
_entity.pdbx_description
1 polymer ?
#
loop_
_entity_poly.entity_id
_entity_poly.type
_entity_poly.pdbx_seq_one_letter_code
_entity_poly.pdbx_strand_id
1 'polypeptide(L)'
;MAQRKSATKTEARERARRAAAESMAREQRLLELGEEFFVAQGEAEQIMETAEQRIAELRAKAEQEAARAKEDQVRVVAGMKGERVTVSEIAQRLELSAAEVRALLKPPAATTSVDSVQKDVSSVEDVD
;
A
#
# COMPACT_ATOMS: atom_id res chain seq x y z
N MET A 1 45.61 -59.65 -26.65
CA MET A 1 45.16 -58.96 -25.41
C MET A 1 45.03 -57.41 -25.55
N ALA A 2 45.20 -56.78 -26.72
CA ALA A 2 45.20 -55.31 -26.86
C ALA A 2 43.81 -54.66 -27.09
N GLN A 3 42.85 -55.39 -27.67
CA GLN A 3 41.55 -54.85 -28.10
C GLN A 3 40.61 -54.42 -26.95
N ARG A 4 40.72 -55.04 -25.77
CA ARG A 4 39.84 -54.75 -24.62
C ARG A 4 40.21 -53.46 -23.89
N LYS A 5 41.49 -53.04 -23.94
CA LYS A 5 41.98 -51.83 -23.27
C LYS A 5 41.63 -50.54 -24.04
N SER A 6 41.51 -50.60 -25.37
CA SER A 6 41.07 -49.46 -26.18
C SER A 6 39.55 -49.26 -26.05
N ALA A 7 38.76 -50.33 -26.12
CA ALA A 7 37.30 -50.29 -25.97
C ALA A 7 36.84 -49.67 -24.64
N THR A 8 37.48 -50.06 -23.53
CA THR A 8 37.21 -49.50 -22.20
C THR A 8 37.59 -48.02 -22.07
N LYS A 9 38.63 -47.55 -22.77
CA LYS A 9 39.02 -46.14 -22.79
C LYS A 9 38.04 -45.28 -23.62
N THR A 10 37.52 -45.80 -24.72
CA THR A 10 36.48 -45.14 -25.51
C THR A 10 35.15 -45.08 -24.76
N GLU A 11 34.73 -46.16 -24.11
CA GLU A 11 33.52 -46.17 -23.27
C GLU A 11 33.60 -45.19 -22.10
N ALA A 12 34.75 -45.12 -21.42
CA ALA A 12 34.95 -44.15 -20.33
C ALA A 12 34.88 -42.69 -20.83
N ARG A 13 35.45 -42.41 -22.00
CA ARG A 13 35.37 -41.08 -22.64
C ARG A 13 33.95 -40.73 -23.06
N GLU A 14 33.21 -41.67 -23.63
CA GLU A 14 31.81 -41.45 -24.00
C GLU A 14 30.92 -41.21 -22.77
N ARG A 15 31.12 -42.00 -21.69
CA ARG A 15 30.38 -41.82 -20.44
C ARG A 15 30.69 -40.46 -19.79
N ALA A 16 31.95 -40.03 -19.81
CA ALA A 16 32.34 -38.70 -19.34
C ALA A 16 31.71 -37.57 -20.18
N ARG A 17 31.65 -37.72 -21.51
CA ARG A 17 30.99 -36.76 -22.40
C ARG A 17 29.49 -36.65 -22.14
N ARG A 18 28.80 -37.78 -21.97
CA ARG A 18 27.36 -37.79 -21.65
C ARG A 18 27.08 -37.14 -20.29
N ALA A 19 27.85 -37.51 -19.26
CA ALA A 19 27.72 -36.90 -17.93
C ALA A 19 27.96 -35.39 -17.95
N ALA A 20 28.95 -34.92 -18.71
CA ALA A 20 29.22 -33.49 -18.89
C ALA A 20 28.05 -32.78 -19.62
N ALA A 21 27.54 -33.36 -20.70
CA ALA A 21 26.40 -32.80 -21.45
C ALA A 21 25.14 -32.71 -20.59
N GLU A 22 24.83 -33.76 -19.80
CA GLU A 22 23.71 -33.75 -18.86
C GLU A 22 23.89 -32.70 -17.76
N SER A 23 25.12 -32.52 -17.26
CA SER A 23 25.41 -31.49 -16.25
C SER A 23 25.24 -30.09 -16.82
N MET A 24 25.74 -29.84 -18.04
CA MET A 24 25.54 -28.56 -18.72
C MET A 24 24.06 -28.28 -18.99
N ALA A 25 23.28 -29.29 -19.41
CA ALA A 25 21.85 -29.14 -19.62
C ALA A 25 21.08 -28.89 -18.31
N ARG A 26 21.52 -29.45 -17.18
CA ARG A 26 20.97 -29.10 -15.86
C ARG A 26 21.32 -27.67 -15.48
N GLU A 27 22.58 -27.27 -15.65
CA GLU A 27 23.02 -25.92 -15.31
C GLU A 27 22.26 -24.86 -16.10
N GLN A 28 22.09 -25.06 -17.42
CA GLN A 28 21.32 -24.17 -18.27
C GLN A 28 19.88 -23.97 -17.76
N ARG A 29 19.21 -25.07 -17.37
CA ARG A 29 17.85 -24.99 -16.79
C ARG A 29 17.82 -24.27 -15.45
N LEU A 30 18.85 -24.41 -14.62
CA LEU A 30 18.93 -23.68 -13.36
C LEU A 30 19.14 -22.18 -13.59
N LEU A 31 19.91 -21.80 -14.61
CA LEU A 31 20.07 -20.40 -15.01
C LEU A 31 18.75 -19.81 -15.51
N GLU A 32 18.03 -20.53 -16.37
CA GLU A 32 16.70 -20.12 -16.88
C GLU A 32 15.69 -19.94 -15.74
N LEU A 33 15.59 -20.91 -14.82
CA LEU A 33 14.73 -20.80 -13.65
C LEU A 33 15.13 -19.63 -12.72
N GLY A 34 16.43 -19.34 -12.63
CA GLY A 34 16.93 -18.18 -11.89
C GLY A 34 16.49 -16.87 -12.52
N GLU A 35 16.55 -16.75 -13.85
CA GLU A 35 16.04 -15.58 -14.58
C GLU A 35 14.54 -15.40 -14.37
N GLU A 36 13.76 -16.48 -14.54
CA GLU A 36 12.31 -16.46 -14.30
C GLU A 36 11.96 -16.01 -12.88
N PHE A 37 12.73 -16.46 -11.88
CA PHE A 37 12.54 -16.04 -10.49
C PHE A 37 12.72 -14.54 -10.30
N PHE A 38 13.80 -13.96 -10.82
CA PHE A 38 14.06 -12.52 -10.66
C PHE A 38 13.07 -11.66 -11.44
N VAL A 39 12.62 -12.13 -12.61
CA VAL A 39 11.52 -11.47 -13.34
C VAL A 39 10.24 -11.48 -12.49
N ALA A 40 9.83 -12.65 -11.99
CA ALA A 40 8.64 -12.77 -11.15
C ALA A 40 8.75 -11.95 -9.85
N GLN A 41 9.94 -11.87 -9.24
CA GLN A 41 10.19 -11.03 -8.09
C GLN A 41 9.99 -9.54 -8.42
N GLY A 42 10.58 -9.06 -9.51
CA GLY A 42 10.44 -7.68 -9.96
C GLY A 42 8.99 -7.32 -10.30
N GLU A 43 8.26 -8.22 -10.96
CA GLU A 43 6.83 -8.06 -11.23
C GLU A 43 6.02 -7.94 -9.93
N ALA A 44 6.32 -8.77 -8.93
CA ALA A 44 5.63 -8.73 -7.64
C ALA A 44 5.85 -7.39 -6.92
N GLU A 45 7.09 -6.90 -6.91
CA GLU A 45 7.44 -5.58 -6.35
C GLU A 45 6.71 -4.45 -7.08
N GLN A 46 6.69 -4.48 -8.41
CA GLN A 46 6.01 -3.47 -9.23
C GLN A 46 4.48 -3.47 -9.03
N ILE A 47 3.87 -4.65 -8.87
CA ILE A 47 2.45 -4.78 -8.57
C ILE A 47 2.12 -4.10 -7.24
N MET A 48 2.93 -4.35 -6.21
CA MET A 48 2.73 -3.74 -4.90
C MET A 48 2.89 -2.22 -4.95
N GLU A 49 3.95 -1.71 -5.58
CA GLU A 49 4.17 -0.27 -5.74
C GLU A 49 3.00 0.40 -6.47
N THR A 50 2.56 -0.20 -7.58
CA THR A 50 1.42 0.31 -8.37
C THR A 50 0.13 0.31 -7.55
N ALA A 51 -0.10 -0.73 -6.74
CA ALA A 51 -1.27 -0.82 -5.88
C ALA A 51 -1.26 0.27 -4.79
N GLU A 52 -0.12 0.50 -4.16
CA GLU A 52 0.04 1.55 -3.15
C GLU A 52 -0.19 2.95 -3.74
N GLN A 53 0.36 3.23 -4.93
CA GLN A 53 0.12 4.49 -5.64
C GLN A 53 -1.38 4.70 -5.91
N ARG A 54 -2.07 3.68 -6.42
CA ARG A 54 -3.53 3.76 -6.67
C ARG A 54 -4.35 3.94 -5.40
N ILE A 55 -3.97 3.30 -4.30
CA ILE A 55 -4.62 3.48 -3.01
C ILE A 55 -4.44 4.91 -2.51
N ALA A 56 -3.23 5.47 -2.64
CA ALA A 56 -2.96 6.85 -2.26
C ALA A 56 -3.80 7.84 -3.09
N GLU A 57 -3.84 7.66 -4.41
CA GLU A 57 -4.68 8.46 -5.31
C GLU A 57 -6.16 8.38 -4.95
N LEU A 58 -6.67 7.17 -4.70
CA LEU A 58 -8.06 6.96 -4.35
C LEU A 58 -8.42 7.61 -3.01
N ARG A 59 -7.53 7.50 -2.01
CA ARG A 59 -7.71 8.17 -0.71
C ARG A 59 -7.73 9.68 -0.85
N ALA A 60 -6.78 10.25 -1.60
CA ALA A 60 -6.73 11.70 -1.85
C ALA A 60 -7.99 12.19 -2.57
N LYS A 61 -8.47 11.44 -3.57
CA LYS A 61 -9.71 11.75 -4.28
C LYS A 61 -10.93 11.67 -3.35
N ALA A 62 -11.03 10.62 -2.55
CA ALA A 62 -12.12 10.46 -1.58
C ALA A 62 -12.14 11.58 -0.55
N GLU A 63 -10.98 12.00 -0.05
CA GLU A 63 -10.86 13.13 0.87
C GLU A 63 -11.30 14.44 0.23
N GLN A 64 -10.89 14.69 -1.02
CA GLN A 64 -11.34 15.86 -1.78
C GLN A 64 -12.86 15.86 -2.01
N GLU A 65 -13.43 14.72 -2.40
CA GLU A 65 -14.87 14.58 -2.62
C GLU A 65 -15.65 14.74 -1.31
N ALA A 66 -15.17 14.17 -0.21
CA ALA A 66 -15.76 14.36 1.12
C ALA A 66 -15.69 15.82 1.58
N ALA A 67 -14.58 16.52 1.33
CA ALA A 67 -14.44 17.94 1.63
C ALA A 67 -15.45 18.78 0.83
N ARG A 68 -15.60 18.52 -0.47
CA ARG A 68 -16.60 19.18 -1.32
C ARG A 68 -18.03 18.91 -0.84
N ALA A 69 -18.35 17.66 -0.52
CA ALA A 69 -19.67 17.29 0.01
C ALA A 69 -19.95 18.03 1.33
N LYS A 70 -18.95 18.21 2.19
CA LYS A 70 -19.06 18.99 3.42
C LYS A 70 -19.28 20.48 3.14
N GLU A 71 -18.57 21.06 2.18
CA GLU A 71 -18.80 22.45 1.75
C GLU A 71 -20.21 22.65 1.21
N ASP A 72 -20.73 21.69 0.43
CA ASP A 72 -22.11 21.74 -0.08
C ASP A 72 -23.13 21.64 1.05
N GLN A 73 -22.91 20.78 2.06
CA GLN A 73 -23.75 20.76 3.28
C GLN A 73 -23.76 22.10 3.99
N VAL A 74 -22.59 22.72 4.19
CA VAL A 74 -22.47 24.06 4.78
C VAL A 74 -23.24 25.09 3.95
N ARG A 75 -23.12 25.06 2.62
CA ARG A 75 -23.84 25.97 1.71
C ARG A 75 -25.36 25.82 1.85
N VAL A 76 -25.87 24.59 1.91
CA VAL A 76 -27.32 24.32 2.07
C VAL A 76 -27.81 24.88 3.40
N VAL A 77 -27.13 24.57 4.51
CA VAL A 77 -27.52 25.04 5.85
C VAL A 77 -27.44 26.57 5.95
N ALA A 78 -26.41 27.19 5.36
CA ALA A 78 -26.30 28.64 5.27
C ALA A 78 -27.43 29.27 4.43
N GLY A 79 -27.83 28.62 3.34
CA GLY A 79 -28.99 29.01 2.52
C GLY A 79 -30.29 29.01 3.33
N MET A 80 -30.57 27.94 4.06
CA MET A 80 -31.74 27.86 4.95
C MET A 80 -31.71 28.95 6.01
N LYS A 81 -30.53 29.27 6.54
CA LYS A 81 -30.38 30.38 7.49
C LYS A 81 -30.66 31.74 6.86
N GLY A 82 -30.28 31.93 5.59
CA GLY A 82 -30.57 33.12 4.79
C GLY A 82 -32.08 33.35 4.56
N GLU A 83 -32.85 32.28 4.46
CA GLU A 83 -34.33 32.30 4.43
C GLU A 83 -34.95 32.59 5.81
N ARG A 84 -34.14 32.94 6.82
CA ARG A 84 -34.54 33.25 8.19
C ARG A 84 -35.08 32.07 8.99
N VAL A 85 -34.83 30.82 8.54
CA VAL A 85 -35.17 29.62 9.31
C VAL A 85 -34.30 29.57 10.58
N THR A 86 -34.90 29.19 11.71
CA THR A 86 -34.19 29.08 12.99
C THR A 86 -33.31 27.83 13.05
N VAL A 87 -32.26 27.84 13.87
CA VAL A 87 -31.36 26.68 14.03
C VAL A 87 -32.12 25.44 14.50
N SER A 88 -33.10 25.59 15.39
CA SER A 88 -33.93 24.48 15.88
C SER A 88 -34.79 23.89 14.78
N GLU A 89 -35.34 24.73 13.90
CA GLU A 89 -36.17 24.27 12.79
C GLU A 89 -35.34 23.62 11.68
N ILE A 90 -34.15 24.14 11.39
CA ILE A 90 -33.20 23.49 10.46
C ILE A 90 -32.79 22.11 11.01
N ALA A 91 -32.46 22.04 12.31
CA ALA A 91 -32.08 20.79 12.98
C ALA A 91 -33.20 19.74 12.85
N GLN A 92 -34.44 20.14 13.11
CA GLN A 92 -35.61 19.26 12.95
C GLN A 92 -35.81 18.81 11.49
N ARG A 93 -35.65 19.72 10.51
CA ARG A 93 -35.87 19.42 9.08
C ARG A 93 -34.80 18.51 8.48
N LEU A 94 -33.57 18.63 8.95
CA LEU A 94 -32.42 17.85 8.45
C LEU A 94 -32.12 16.62 9.33
N GLU A 95 -32.94 16.38 10.36
CA GLU A 95 -32.74 15.31 11.35
C GLU A 95 -31.35 15.36 12.03
N LEU A 96 -30.86 16.59 12.24
CA LEU A 96 -29.59 16.88 12.91
C LEU A 96 -29.84 17.41 14.32
N SER A 97 -28.84 17.33 15.17
CA SER A 97 -28.83 18.08 16.42
C SER A 97 -28.60 19.58 16.17
N ALA A 98 -29.11 20.41 17.07
CA ALA A 98 -28.83 21.85 17.03
C ALA A 98 -27.32 22.17 17.18
N ALA A 99 -26.52 21.24 17.72
CA ALA A 99 -25.07 21.37 17.80
C ALA A 99 -24.41 21.15 16.44
N GLU A 100 -24.83 20.15 15.68
CA GLU A 100 -24.33 19.86 14.32
C GLU A 100 -24.67 20.98 13.35
N VAL A 101 -25.91 21.50 13.39
CA VAL A 101 -26.30 22.66 12.57
C VAL A 101 -25.44 23.89 12.91
N ARG A 102 -25.16 24.12 14.19
CA ARG A 102 -24.25 25.20 14.61
C ARG A 102 -22.81 24.98 14.17
N ALA A 103 -22.34 23.73 14.16
CA ALA A 103 -21.01 23.39 13.69
C ALA A 103 -20.85 23.65 12.19
N LEU A 104 -21.87 23.32 11.38
CA LEU A 104 -21.89 23.61 9.93
C LEU A 104 -21.96 25.11 9.62
N LEU A 105 -22.60 25.91 10.49
CA LEU A 105 -22.65 27.36 10.34
C LEU A 105 -21.43 28.09 10.91
N LYS A 106 -20.57 27.39 11.66
CA LYS A 106 -19.36 27.99 12.22
C LYS A 106 -18.32 28.15 11.11
N PRO A 107 -17.75 29.34 10.89
CA PRO A 107 -16.64 29.49 9.96
C PRO A 107 -15.50 28.56 10.39
N PRO A 108 -14.73 27.98 9.46
CA PRO A 108 -13.60 27.14 9.83
C PRO A 108 -12.65 27.99 10.66
N ALA A 109 -12.59 27.71 11.96
CA ALA A 109 -11.48 28.17 12.78
C ALA A 109 -10.26 27.47 12.21
N ALA A 110 -9.23 28.22 11.83
CA ALA A 110 -7.93 27.67 11.48
C ALA A 110 -7.57 26.62 12.54
N THR A 111 -7.57 25.36 12.15
CA THR A 111 -7.29 24.23 13.02
C THR A 111 -5.85 24.35 13.48
N THR A 112 -5.63 24.92 14.66
CA THR A 112 -4.44 24.64 15.46
C THR A 112 -4.48 23.17 15.80
N SER A 113 -3.67 22.40 15.08
CA SER A 113 -3.23 21.06 15.42
C SER A 113 -2.83 21.05 16.89
N VAL A 114 -3.58 20.32 17.72
CA VAL A 114 -3.10 19.94 19.05
C VAL A 114 -2.29 18.67 18.85
N ASP A 115 -1.04 18.88 18.46
CA ASP A 115 0.06 17.96 18.73
C ASP A 115 0.36 18.07 20.23
N SER A 116 0.02 17.04 21.02
CA SER A 116 0.61 16.74 22.32
C SER A 116 -0.05 15.52 22.98
N VAL A 117 0.37 14.32 22.59
CA VAL A 117 0.54 13.20 23.53
C VAL A 117 1.90 12.56 23.25
N GLN A 118 2.96 13.35 23.45
CA GLN A 118 4.22 12.83 23.95
C GLN A 118 4.15 13.05 25.46
N LYS A 119 3.76 12.01 26.20
CA LYS A 119 3.96 11.99 27.65
C LYS A 119 5.04 10.98 27.93
N ASP A 120 6.22 11.56 28.19
CA ASP A 120 7.34 11.05 28.97
C ASP A 120 7.11 9.68 29.62
N VAL A 121 7.82 8.68 29.11
CA VAL A 121 8.32 7.58 29.92
C VAL A 121 9.84 7.62 29.87
N SER A 122 10.39 8.71 30.43
CA SER A 122 11.77 8.75 30.91
C SER A 122 11.73 9.03 32.42
N SER A 123 11.81 7.96 33.20
CA SER A 123 12.27 8.01 34.58
C SER A 123 13.00 6.70 34.84
N VAL A 124 14.25 6.73 34.42
CA VAL A 124 15.33 6.04 35.13
C VAL A 124 15.54 6.84 36.41
N GLU A 125 15.26 6.25 37.57
CA GLU A 125 15.96 6.56 38.81
C GLU A 125 16.16 5.27 39.60
N ASP A 126 17.45 4.97 39.79
CA ASP A 126 18.05 4.03 40.71
C ASP A 126 17.43 4.06 42.11
N VAL A 127 17.13 2.91 42.71
CA VAL A 127 17.08 2.73 44.18
C VAL A 127 17.49 1.29 44.56
N ASP A 128 18.61 1.20 45.30
CA ASP A 128 19.18 0.14 46.15
C ASP A 128 19.35 -1.31 45.64
#